data_AF-A0A9E4UVG2-F1
#
_entry.id   AF-A0A9E4UVG2-F1
#
_cell.length_a   1.000
_cell.length_b   1.000
_cell.length_c   1.000
_cell.angle_alpha   90.00
_cell.angle_beta   90.00
_cell.angle_gamma   90.00
#
_symmetry.space_group_name_H-M   'P 1'
#
loop_
_entity.id
_entity.type
_entity.pdbx_description
1 polymer ?
#
loop_
_entity_poly.entity_id
_entity_poly.type
_entity_poly.pdbx_seq_one_letter_code
_entity_poly.pdbx_strand_id
1 'polypeptide(L)' 'RRGEVDCDDVRRLSSDYLEDDLPEVKQSAIRTHLANCGPCRAFVETLASTIGILSRLPRVSAPSSFKESVMNRIKRGD' A
#
# COMPACT_ATOMS: atom_id res chain seq x y z
N ARG A 1 16.13 6.75 22.22
CA ARG A 1 15.10 5.68 22.28
C ARG A 1 14.66 5.44 20.85
N ARG A 2 15.23 4.43 20.19
CA ARG A 2 15.09 4.18 18.75
C ARG A 2 14.68 2.70 18.66
N GLY A 3 13.44 2.42 18.26
CA GLY A 3 13.01 1.03 18.00
C GLY A 3 11.63 0.59 18.49
N GLU A 4 10.86 1.42 19.20
CA GLU A 4 9.51 1.03 19.62
C GLU A 4 8.47 1.61 18.65
N VAL A 5 7.70 0.72 18.02
CA VAL A 5 6.54 1.05 17.19
C VAL A 5 5.30 0.94 18.06
N ASP A 6 4.54 2.03 18.17
CA ASP A 6 3.26 2.06 18.88
C ASP A 6 2.06 1.84 17.94
N CYS A 7 0.85 1.89 18.50
CA CYS A 7 -0.38 1.68 17.75
C CYS A 7 -0.62 2.75 16.67
N ASP A 8 -0.18 3.99 16.92
CA ASP A 8 -0.38 5.10 15.98
C ASP A 8 0.61 4.98 14.81
N ASP A 9 1.84 4.56 15.09
CA ASP A 9 2.80 4.19 14.06
C ASP A 9 2.30 3.05 13.18
N VAL A 10 1.74 1.97 13.76
CA VAL A 10 1.17 0.87 12.96
C VAL A 10 0.04 1.38 12.05
N ARG A 11 -0.87 2.19 12.57
CA ARG A 11 -1.97 2.74 11.76
C ARG A 11 -1.44 3.58 10.61
N ARG A 12 -0.52 4.49 10.91
CA ARG A 12 0.06 5.44 9.94
C ARG A 12 0.91 4.74 8.87
N LEU A 13 1.63 3.68 9.23
CA LEU A 13 2.55 2.95 8.34
C LEU A 13 1.95 1.68 7.73
N SER A 14 0.66 1.40 7.97
CA SER A 14 0.03 0.14 7.58
C SER A 14 0.02 -0.11 6.07
N SER A 15 -0.18 0.91 5.24
CA SER A 15 -0.10 0.78 3.78
C SER A 15 1.31 0.42 3.33
N ASP A 16 2.31 1.22 3.71
CA ASP A 16 3.72 0.97 3.39
C ASP A 16 4.19 -0.41 3.88
N TYR A 17 3.72 -0.86 5.04
CA TYR A 17 3.97 -2.19 5.57
C TYR A 17 3.39 -3.30 4.68
N LEU A 18 2.16 -3.13 4.17
CA LEU A 18 1.51 -4.11 3.28
C LEU A 18 2.13 -4.13 1.88
N GLU A 19 2.76 -3.04 1.46
CA GLU A 19 3.43 -2.88 0.17
C GLU A 19 4.93 -3.22 0.23
N ASP A 20 5.43 -3.68 1.38
CA ASP A 20 6.85 -3.93 1.66
C ASP A 20 7.75 -2.70 1.41
N ASP A 21 7.20 -1.48 1.48
CA ASP A 21 7.88 -0.20 1.23
C ASP A 21 8.43 0.45 2.52
N LEU A 22 8.91 -0.38 3.44
CA LEU A 22 9.51 0.06 4.70
C LEU A 22 10.90 -0.53 4.89
N PRO A 23 11.84 0.22 5.53
CA PRO A 23 13.10 -0.36 5.96
C PRO A 23 12.90 -1.60 6.84
N GLU A 24 13.73 -2.63 6.67
CA GLU A 24 13.64 -3.92 7.37
C GLU A 24 13.48 -3.80 8.90
N VAL A 25 14.14 -2.81 9.51
CA VAL A 25 14.02 -2.55 10.95
C VAL A 25 12.58 -2.17 11.34
N LYS A 26 11.91 -1.36 10.52
CA LYS A 26 10.51 -0.96 10.75
C LYS A 26 9.55 -2.11 10.43
N GLN A 27 9.79 -2.86 9.36
CA GLN A 27 9.06 -4.09 9.05
C GLN A 27 9.05 -5.04 10.24
N SER A 28 10.23 -5.30 10.81
CA SER A 28 10.36 -6.18 11.97
C SER A 28 9.67 -5.61 13.21
N ALA A 29 9.76 -4.30 13.48
CA ALA A 29 9.12 -3.69 14.62
C ALA A 29 7.58 -3.74 14.53
N ILE A 30 7.02 -3.51 13.35
CA ILE A 30 5.57 -3.66 13.10
C ILE A 30 5.16 -5.13 13.28
N ARG A 31 5.89 -6.11 12.70
CA ARG A 31 5.60 -7.54 12.92
C ARG A 31 5.55 -7.91 14.41
N THR A 32 6.52 -7.43 15.19
CA THR A 32 6.54 -7.64 16.65
C THR A 32 5.34 -7.00 17.33
N HIS A 33 4.94 -5.79 16.94
CA HIS A 33 3.76 -5.13 17.49
C HIS A 33 2.48 -5.93 17.17
N LEU A 34 2.29 -6.35 15.92
CA LEU A 34 1.12 -7.10 15.47
C LEU A 34 1.00 -8.46 16.18
N ALA A 35 2.11 -9.09 16.53
CA ALA A 35 2.10 -10.33 17.32
C ALA A 35 1.43 -10.12 18.69
N ASN A 36 1.67 -8.97 19.32
CA ASN A 36 1.29 -8.68 20.70
C ASN A 36 0.02 -7.81 20.83
N CYS A 37 -0.43 -7.16 19.76
CA CYS A 37 -1.56 -6.22 19.78
C CYS A 37 -2.71 -6.69 18.86
N GLY A 38 -3.73 -7.32 19.45
CA GLY A 38 -4.93 -7.79 18.75
C GLY A 38 -5.65 -6.71 17.93
N PRO A 39 -5.93 -5.51 18.50
CA PRO A 39 -6.58 -4.42 17.75
C PRO A 39 -5.79 -3.97 16.51
N CYS A 40 -4.47 -3.84 16.61
CA CYS A 40 -3.63 -3.45 15.48
C CYS A 40 -3.56 -4.52 14.40
N ARG A 41 -3.51 -5.81 14.78
CA ARG A 41 -3.62 -6.93 13.85
C ARG A 41 -4.95 -6.91 13.09
N ALA A 42 -6.07 -6.78 13.79
CA ALA A 42 -7.39 -6.70 13.16
C ALA A 42 -7.50 -5.51 12.18
N PHE A 43 -6.91 -4.36 12.53
CA PHE A 43 -6.85 -3.19 11.65
C PHE A 43 -6.07 -3.48 10.35
N VAL A 44 -4.85 -4.02 10.46
CA VAL A 44 -4.02 -4.33 9.27
C VAL A 44 -4.67 -5.41 8.40
N GLU A 45 -5.27 -6.45 9.01
CA GLU A 45 -6.01 -7.49 8.28
C GLU A 45 -7.24 -6.93 7.54
N THR A 46 -7.95 -5.98 8.16
CA THR A 46 -9.09 -5.29 7.53
C THR A 46 -8.63 -4.44 6.34
N LEU A 47 -7.52 -3.72 6.48
CA LEU A 47 -6.94 -2.94 5.39
C LEU A 47 -6.52 -3.85 4.22
N ALA A 48 -5.78 -4.92 4.52
CA ALA A 48 -5.36 -5.91 3.52
C ALA A 48 -6.56 -6.54 2.79
N SER A 49 -7.63 -6.87 3.52
CA SER A 49 -8.87 -7.40 2.94
C SER A 49 -9.55 -6.40 2.01
N THR A 50 -9.60 -5.13 2.41
CA THR A 50 -10.16 -4.03 1.60
C THR A 50 -9.39 -3.87 0.30
N ILE A 51 -8.05 -3.84 0.37
CA ILE A 51 -7.17 -3.78 -0.81
C ILE A 51 -7.44 -4.98 -1.73
N GLY A 52 -7.54 -6.19 -1.17
CA GLY A 52 -7.80 -7.42 -1.92
C GLY A 52 -9.19 -7.46 -2.58
N ILE A 53 -10.19 -6.78 -2.03
CA ILE A 53 -11.51 -6.62 -2.66
C ILE A 53 -11.40 -5.64 -3.84
N LEU A 54 -10.76 -4.48 -3.63
CA LEU A 54 -10.59 -3.46 -4.66
C LEU A 54 -9.73 -3.96 -5.84
N SER A 55 -8.72 -4.79 -5.57
CA SER A 55 -7.83 -5.33 -6.60
C SER A 55 -8.51 -6.30 -7.57
N ARG A 56 -9.72 -6.80 -7.24
CA ARG A 56 -10.54 -7.69 -8.09
C ARG A 56 -11.43 -6.93 -9.04
N LEU A 57 -11.56 -5.60 -8.89
CA LEU A 57 -12.32 -4.80 -9.84
C LEU A 57 -11.72 -4.96 -11.24
N PRO A 58 -12.56 -5.06 -12.30
CA PRO A 58 -12.07 -5.19 -13.66
C PRO A 58 -11.10 -4.08 -13.99
N ARG A 59 -9.91 -4.44 -14.50
CA ARG A 59 -8.99 -3.46 -15.05
C ARG A 59 -9.63 -2.85 -16.29
N VAL A 60 -9.83 -1.54 -16.27
CA VAL A 60 -10.31 -0.82 -17.44
C VAL A 60 -9.20 -0.81 -18.48
N SER A 61 -9.44 -1.44 -19.64
CA SER A 61 -8.54 -1.33 -20.78
C SER A 61 -8.73 0.03 -21.44
N ALA A 62 -7.64 0.75 -21.66
CA ALA A 62 -7.70 1.94 -22.50
C ALA A 62 -8.14 1.57 -23.93
N PRO A 63 -8.85 2.47 -24.65
CA PRO A 63 -9.12 2.29 -26.07
C PRO A 63 -7.83 2.02 -26.84
N SER A 64 -7.90 1.24 -27.93
CA SER A 64 -6.72 0.91 -28.75
C SER A 64 -5.97 2.15 -29.27
N SER A 65 -6.68 3.27 -29.48
CA SER A 65 -6.13 4.56 -29.92
C SER A 65 -5.48 5.39 -28.81
N PHE A 66 -5.60 4.99 -27.54
CA PHE A 66 -5.12 5.79 -26.41
C PHE A 66 -3.60 5.99 -26.45
N LYS A 67 -2.83 4.91 -26.70
CA LYS A 67 -1.38 4.96 -26.79
C LYS A 67 -0.91 5.95 -27.85
N GLU A 68 -1.49 5.87 -29.05
CA GLU A 68 -1.15 6.78 -30.16
C GLU A 68 -1.50 8.23 -29.83
N SER A 69 -2.68 8.46 -29.23
CA SER A 69 -3.14 9.79 -28.83
C SER A 69 -2.20 10.45 -27.81
N VAL A 70 -1.76 9.70 -26.80
CA VAL A 70 -0.79 10.16 -25.78
C VAL A 70 0.56 10.49 -26.43
N MET A 71 1.09 9.58 -27.25
CA MET A 71 2.40 9.78 -27.89
C MET A 71 2.41 10.97 -28.84
N ASN A 72 1.30 11.24 -29.53
CA ASN A 72 1.19 12.40 -30.41
C ASN A 72 1.19 13.72 -29.65
N ARG A 73 0.63 13.78 -28.43
CA ARG A 73 0.70 14.98 -27.58
C ARG A 73 2.11 15.22 -27.05
N ILE A 74 2.78 14.17 -26.57
CA ILE A 74 4.18 14.27 -26.10
C ILE A 74 5.10 14.80 -27.20
N LYS A 75 4.96 14.30 -28.44
CA LYS A 75 5.74 14.76 -29.59
C LYS A 75 5.49 16.22 -29.97
N ARG A 76 4.27 16.73 -29.71
CA ARG A 76 3.90 18.12 -30.00
C ARG A 76 4.37 19.10 -28.92
N GLY A 77 4.76 18.63 -27.74
CA GLY A 77 5.21 19.46 -26.62
C GLY A 77 4.08 20.23 -25.92
N ASP A 78 2.83 19.73 -26.03
CA ASP A 78 1.67 20.24 -25.28
C ASP A 78 1.74 19.94 -23.77
#